data_AF-A0A2G4IVS4-F1
#
_entry.id   AF-A0A2G4IVS4-F1
#
_cell.length_a   1.000
_cell.length_b   1.000
_cell.length_c   1.000
_cell.angle_alpha   90.00
_cell.angle_beta   90.00
_cell.angle_gamma   90.00
#
_symmetry.space_group_name_H-M   'P 1'
#
loop_
_entity.id
_entity.type
_entity.pdbx_description
1 polymer ?
#
loop_
_entity_poly.entity_id
_entity_poly.type
_entity_poly.pdbx_seq_one_letter_code
_entity_poly.pdbx_strand_id
1 'polypeptide(L)' 'EIKGFTAIDAPYEEPLNPELVVDSAAYPAEQLADEVLGWLERTGKIPTAVKT' A
#
# COMPACT_ATOMS: atom_id res chain seq x y z
N GLU A 1 16.59 -3.70 25.29
CA GLU A 1 15.69 -4.51 24.45
C GLU A 1 14.34 -3.80 24.36
N ILE A 2 13.68 -3.82 23.19
CA ILE A 2 12.33 -3.28 22.98
C ILE A 2 11.37 -4.47 22.98
N LYS A 3 10.41 -4.51 23.88
CA LYS A 3 9.44 -5.62 23.97
C LYS A 3 8.29 -5.40 22.99
N GLY A 4 7.84 -6.48 22.36
CA GLY A 4 6.62 -6.48 21.53
C GLY A 4 6.87 -5.93 20.13
N PHE A 5 8.09 -6.09 19.61
CA PHE A 5 8.41 -5.65 18.26
C PHE A 5 7.79 -6.62 17.24
N THR A 6 6.95 -6.11 16.34
CA THR A 6 6.30 -6.90 15.29
C THR A 6 7.33 -7.53 14.37
N ALA A 7 7.15 -8.81 14.06
CA ALA A 7 8.10 -9.66 13.33
C ALA A 7 9.37 -10.06 14.10
N ILE A 8 9.48 -9.74 15.38
CA ILE A 8 10.51 -10.30 16.28
C ILE A 8 9.84 -11.04 17.44
N ASP A 9 9.12 -10.31 18.31
CA ASP A 9 8.47 -10.87 19.51
C ASP A 9 6.94 -10.77 19.48
N ALA A 10 6.38 -10.04 18.51
CA ALA A 10 4.95 -9.98 18.23
C ALA A 10 4.64 -10.46 16.81
N PRO A 11 3.53 -11.20 16.59
CA PRO A 11 3.13 -11.65 15.26
C PRO A 11 2.67 -10.46 14.39
N TYR A 12 2.76 -10.64 13.08
CA TYR A 12 2.08 -9.79 12.10
C TYR A 12 0.91 -10.58 11.52
N GLU A 13 -0.28 -9.96 11.50
CA GLU A 13 -1.46 -10.54 10.89
C GLU A 13 -1.74 -9.81 9.57
N GLU A 14 -1.54 -10.51 8.46
CA GLU A 14 -1.81 -9.97 7.13
C GLU A 14 -3.32 -9.66 6.96
N PRO A 15 -3.66 -8.59 6.21
CA PRO A 15 -5.05 -8.31 5.88
C PRO A 15 -5.68 -9.47 5.10
N LEU A 16 -6.84 -9.96 5.54
CA LEU A 16 -7.54 -11.05 4.85
C LEU A 16 -8.16 -10.63 3.51
N ASN A 17 -8.64 -9.38 3.43
CA ASN A 17 -9.29 -8.82 2.25
C ASN A 17 -8.78 -7.39 1.99
N PRO A 18 -7.51 -7.23 1.58
CA PRO A 18 -6.98 -5.92 1.25
C PRO A 18 -7.64 -5.36 -0.02
N GLU A 19 -7.96 -4.07 -0.02
CA GLU A 19 -8.48 -3.41 -1.22
C GLU A 19 -7.40 -3.20 -2.30
N LEU A 20 -6.14 -3.08 -1.88
CA LEU A 20 -4.95 -2.97 -2.72
C LEU A 20 -3.73 -3.52 -1.96
N VAL A 21 -2.86 -4.27 -2.65
CA VAL A 21 -1.58 -4.77 -2.13
C VAL A 21 -0.48 -4.29 -3.07
N VAL A 22 0.60 -3.74 -2.52
CA VAL A 22 1.78 -3.26 -3.27
C VAL A 22 3.04 -3.93 -2.74
N ASP A 23 3.99 -4.25 -3.63
CA ASP A 23 5.25 -4.93 -3.28
C ASP A 23 6.44 -3.97 -3.39
N SER A 24 6.84 -3.40 -2.26
CA SER A 24 7.97 -2.47 -2.14
C SER A 24 9.35 -3.13 -2.21
N ALA A 25 9.43 -4.47 -2.15
CA ALA A 25 10.68 -5.18 -2.40
C ALA A 25 10.91 -5.38 -3.90
N ALA A 26 9.83 -5.52 -4.69
CA ALA A 26 9.90 -5.74 -6.13
C ALA A 26 9.96 -4.44 -6.96
N TYR A 27 9.37 -3.33 -6.48
CA TYR A 27 9.19 -2.12 -7.28
C TYR A 27 9.63 -0.82 -6.57
N PRO A 28 10.07 0.21 -7.31
CA PRO A 28 10.37 1.53 -6.76
C PRO A 28 9.14 2.23 -6.18
N ALA A 29 9.37 3.13 -5.23
CA ALA A 29 8.31 3.85 -4.53
C ALA A 29 7.43 4.69 -5.47
N GLU A 30 8.02 5.35 -6.48
CA GLU A 30 7.29 6.19 -7.43
C GLU A 30 6.28 5.37 -8.24
N GLN A 31 6.68 4.16 -8.67
CA GLN A 31 5.80 3.27 -9.43
C GLN A 31 4.63 2.77 -8.55
N LEU A 32 4.90 2.42 -7.29
CA LEU A 32 3.86 1.99 -6.37
C LEU A 32 2.92 3.13 -5.98
N ALA A 33 3.44 4.36 -5.88
CA ALA A 33 2.62 5.55 -5.65
C ALA A 33 1.64 5.78 -6.81
N ASP A 34 2.09 5.62 -8.06
CA ASP A 34 1.21 5.71 -9.23
C ASP A 34 0.11 4.64 -9.21
N GLU A 35 0.42 3.42 -8.76
CA GLU A 35 -0.56 2.35 -8.59
C GLU A 35 -1.64 2.71 -7.56
N VAL A 36 -1.22 3.22 -6.40
CA VAL A 36 -2.12 3.68 -5.32
C VAL A 36 -3.00 4.82 -5.81
N LEU A 37 -2.43 5.83 -6.46
CA LEU A 37 -3.18 6.96 -7.03
C LEU A 37 -4.22 6.47 -8.04
N GLY A 38 -3.82 5.58 -8.95
CA GLY A 38 -4.73 5.00 -9.92
C GLY A 38 -5.88 4.23 -9.26
N TRP A 39 -5.63 3.51 -8.17
CA TRP A 39 -6.70 2.84 -7.41
C TRP A 39 -7.66 3.83 -6.74
N LEU A 40 -7.13 4.90 -6.14
CA LEU A 40 -7.94 5.95 -5.49
C LEU A 40 -8.83 6.68 -6.51
N GLU A 41 -8.33 6.94 -7.71
CA GLU A 41 -9.11 7.53 -8.79
C GLU A 41 -10.23 6.58 -9.24
N ARG A 42 -9.90 5.31 -9.54
CA ARG A 42 -10.88 4.30 -10.01
C ARG A 42 -12.00 4.02 -9.00
N THR A 43 -11.69 4.14 -7.71
CA THR A 43 -12.66 3.93 -6.63
C THR A 43 -13.36 5.22 -6.19
N GLY A 44 -13.10 6.34 -6.89
CA GLY A 44 -13.76 7.62 -6.63
C GLY A 44 -13.39 8.26 -5.29
N LYS A 45 -12.26 7.85 -4.69
CA LYS A 45 -11.74 8.44 -3.44
C LYS A 45 -11.06 9.78 -3.68
N ILE A 46 -10.53 9.97 -4.89
CA ILE A 46 -9.99 11.24 -5.39
C ILE A 46 -10.47 11.50 -6.84
N PRO A 47 -10.48 12.77 -7.31
CA PRO A 47 -10.76 13.07 -8.71
C PRO A 47 -9.70 12.47 -9.63
N THR A 48 -10.09 12.05 -10.83
CA THR A 48 -9.15 11.63 -11.87
C THR A 48 -8.30 12.79 -12.36
N ALA A 49 -6.98 12.61 -12.42
CA ALA A 49 -6.07 13.59 -12.98
C ALA A 49 -6.42 13.88 -14.45
N VAL A 50 -6.58 15.16 -14.78
CA VAL A 50 -6.75 15.59 -16.17
C VAL A 50 -5.38 15.51 -16.84
N LYS A 51 -5.23 14.62 -17.82
CA LYS A 51 -4.03 14.55 -18.66
C LYS A 51 -4.08 15.69 -19.68
N THR A 52 -3.29 16.73 -19.46
CA THR A 52 -2.98 17.80 -20.43
C THR A 52 -1.96 17.37 -21.46
#